data_AF-A0A1Y2QME6-F1
#
_entry.id   AF-A0A1Y2QME6-F1
#
_cell.length_a   1.000
_cell.length_b   1.000
_cell.length_c   1.000
_cell.angle_alpha   90.00
_cell.angle_beta   90.00
_cell.angle_gamma   90.00
#
_symmetry.space_group_name_H-M   'P 1'
#
loop_
_entity.id
_entity.type
_entity.pdbx_description
1 polymer ?
#
loop_
_entity_poly.entity_id
_entity_poly.type
_entity_poly.pdbx_seq_one_letter_code
_entity_poly.pdbx_strand_id
1 'polypeptide(L)'
;MAILSASPALALDTGQCLPAQQVRDALKAEGMQPIIVGNRTGYGYPTSLIFFANADGSRGYLIRGDKPLGEQAETACVDSVFRGVKLRDISRPGIPEWALMGDDPAKAEAGCKRDHLGYQEKCSAHDRSLAILNSNGQHVLFMAIGTAINPRDKSIRRDQRLLLTLDGSEASGLLKASTAEGASYILSAYTKGATTQNAAALMGN
;
A
#
# COMPACT_ATOMS: atom_id res chain seq x y z
N MET A 1 -16.94 7.96 -39.88
CA MET A 1 -16.08 7.11 -39.03
C MET A 1 -15.36 8.05 -38.07
N ALA A 2 -15.83 8.17 -36.83
CA ALA A 2 -15.26 9.10 -35.86
C ALA A 2 -14.04 8.46 -35.21
N ILE A 3 -12.88 9.09 -35.35
CA ILE A 3 -11.65 8.70 -34.66
C ILE A 3 -11.78 9.22 -33.23
N LEU A 4 -12.18 8.33 -32.30
CA LEU A 4 -12.08 8.58 -30.87
C LEU A 4 -10.59 8.72 -30.54
N SER A 5 -10.11 9.96 -30.51
CA SER A 5 -8.82 10.28 -29.93
C SER A 5 -8.92 9.99 -28.45
N ALA A 6 -8.45 8.81 -28.03
CA ALA A 6 -8.27 8.52 -26.63
C ALA A 6 -7.27 9.54 -26.08
N SER A 7 -7.77 10.54 -25.34
CA SER A 7 -6.92 11.42 -24.57
C SER A 7 -5.96 10.54 -23.75
N PRO A 8 -4.65 10.83 -23.74
CA PRO A 8 -3.73 10.05 -22.94
C PRO A 8 -4.23 10.08 -21.51
N ALA A 9 -4.55 8.89 -20.97
CA ALA A 9 -4.82 8.74 -19.56
C ALA A 9 -3.65 9.39 -18.82
N LEU A 10 -3.96 10.34 -17.92
CA LEU A 10 -2.97 10.99 -17.07
C LEU A 10 -2.46 9.94 -16.09
N ALA A 11 -1.53 9.10 -16.56
CA ALA A 11 -0.93 8.06 -15.76
C ALA A 11 -0.24 8.74 -14.57
N LEU A 12 -0.80 8.51 -13.39
CA LEU A 12 -0.26 9.06 -12.16
C LEU A 12 1.06 8.34 -11.81
N ASP A 13 2.08 9.11 -11.45
CA ASP A 13 3.40 8.59 -11.11
C ASP A 13 3.67 8.68 -9.60
N THR A 14 4.47 7.75 -9.08
CA THR A 14 4.86 7.77 -7.66
C THR A 14 5.65 9.04 -7.33
N GLY A 15 5.32 9.66 -6.20
CA GLY A 15 5.90 10.92 -5.75
C GLY A 15 5.21 12.16 -6.34
N GLN A 16 4.28 11.99 -7.29
CA GLN A 16 3.53 13.09 -7.84
C GLN A 16 2.49 13.59 -6.82
N CYS A 17 2.47 14.90 -6.58
CA CYS A 17 1.43 15.58 -5.80
C CYS A 17 0.72 16.60 -6.69
N LEU A 18 -0.61 16.51 -6.77
CA LEU A 18 -1.45 17.35 -7.61
C LEU A 18 -2.64 17.89 -6.81
N PRO A 19 -3.38 18.90 -7.33
CA PRO A 19 -4.69 19.22 -6.80
C PRO A 19 -5.57 17.97 -6.74
N ALA A 20 -6.24 17.74 -5.61
CA ALA A 20 -6.96 16.50 -5.34
C ALA A 20 -8.04 16.21 -6.39
N GLN A 21 -8.63 17.25 -7.00
CA GLN A 21 -9.58 17.07 -8.09
C GLN A 21 -8.94 16.43 -9.33
N GLN A 22 -7.72 16.84 -9.71
CA GLN A 22 -7.03 16.28 -10.87
C GLN A 22 -6.69 14.80 -10.65
N VAL A 23 -6.29 14.43 -9.41
CA VAL A 23 -6.06 13.02 -9.06
C VAL A 23 -7.35 12.22 -9.15
N ARG A 24 -8.47 12.74 -8.64
CA ARG A 24 -9.78 12.08 -8.76
C ARG A 24 -10.19 11.88 -10.22
N ASP A 25 -9.99 12.88 -11.06
CA ASP A 25 -10.33 12.81 -12.49
C ASP A 25 -9.46 11.77 -13.22
N ALA A 26 -8.16 11.71 -12.91
CA ALA A 26 -7.25 10.71 -13.46
C ALA A 26 -7.62 9.28 -13.02
N LEU A 27 -7.88 9.06 -11.72
CA LEU A 27 -8.34 7.77 -11.20
C LEU A 27 -9.65 7.33 -11.87
N LYS A 28 -10.60 8.26 -12.04
CA LYS A 28 -11.87 7.98 -12.72
C LYS A 28 -11.66 7.62 -14.19
N ALA A 29 -10.79 8.34 -14.90
CA ALA A 29 -10.48 8.06 -16.30
C ALA A 29 -9.83 6.68 -16.50
N GLU A 30 -9.07 6.21 -15.51
CA GLU A 30 -8.47 4.87 -15.51
C GLU A 30 -9.39 3.77 -14.95
N GLY A 31 -10.63 4.10 -14.58
CA GLY A 31 -11.57 3.13 -14.01
C GLY A 31 -11.16 2.59 -12.63
N MET A 32 -10.36 3.37 -11.89
CA MET A 32 -9.85 2.99 -10.58
C MET A 32 -10.93 3.16 -9.52
N GLN A 33 -11.06 2.15 -8.65
CA GLN A 33 -12.03 2.15 -7.56
C GLN A 33 -11.31 2.05 -6.21
N PRO A 34 -11.76 2.76 -5.17
CA PRO A 34 -11.19 2.62 -3.84
C PRO A 34 -11.52 1.22 -3.32
N ILE A 35 -10.52 0.52 -2.80
CA ILE A 35 -10.64 -0.83 -2.22
C ILE A 35 -10.38 -0.81 -0.71
N ILE A 36 -9.50 0.06 -0.24
CA ILE A 36 -9.21 0.21 1.20
C ILE A 36 -9.10 1.70 1.49
N VAL A 37 -9.81 2.16 2.52
CA VAL A 37 -9.80 3.55 2.98
C VAL A 37 -9.39 3.62 4.44
N GLY A 38 -8.86 4.76 4.86
CA GLY A 38 -8.40 4.97 6.23
C GLY A 38 -7.57 6.23 6.37
N ASN A 39 -6.97 6.39 7.54
CA ASN A 39 -6.06 7.47 7.84
C ASN A 39 -4.67 6.94 8.16
N ARG A 40 -3.67 7.57 7.59
CA ARG A 40 -2.28 7.50 8.03
C ARG A 40 -2.08 8.25 9.33
N THR A 41 -1.32 7.66 10.26
CA THR A 41 -0.90 8.28 11.52
C THR A 41 0.63 8.27 11.66
N GLY A 42 1.15 9.03 12.64
CA GLY A 42 2.59 9.06 12.97
C GLY A 42 3.34 10.34 12.58
N TYR A 43 2.69 11.32 11.95
CA TYR A 43 3.29 12.61 11.55
C TYR A 43 2.63 13.83 12.24
N GLY A 44 2.04 13.64 13.43
CA GLY A 44 1.44 14.70 14.24
C GLY A 44 -0.03 15.03 13.92
N TYR A 45 -0.53 14.70 12.73
CA TYR A 45 -1.95 14.80 12.37
C TYR A 45 -2.37 13.69 11.39
N PRO A 46 -3.64 13.23 11.44
CA PRO A 46 -4.13 12.21 10.53
C PRO A 46 -4.28 12.76 9.11
N THR A 47 -3.90 11.95 8.13
CA THR A 47 -4.11 12.23 6.69
C THR A 47 -4.78 11.03 6.05
N SER A 48 -5.67 11.24 5.08
CA SER A 48 -6.28 10.13 4.36
C SER A 48 -5.23 9.34 3.59
N LEU A 49 -5.35 8.02 3.60
CA LEU A 49 -4.51 7.11 2.82
C LEU A 49 -5.44 6.05 2.23
N ILE A 50 -5.53 5.99 0.91
CA ILE A 50 -6.54 5.21 0.19
C ILE A 50 -5.86 4.36 -0.87
N PHE A 51 -6.20 3.08 -0.88
CA PHE A 51 -5.78 2.13 -1.92
C PHE A 51 -6.87 2.08 -2.98
N PHE A 52 -6.48 2.31 -4.22
CA PHE A 52 -7.31 2.15 -5.40
C PHE A 52 -6.80 0.98 -6.23
N ALA A 53 -7.71 0.28 -6.91
CA ALA A 53 -7.37 -0.73 -7.91
C ALA A 53 -8.40 -0.73 -9.05
N ASN A 54 -8.00 -1.22 -10.21
CA ASN A 54 -8.95 -1.57 -11.26
C ASN A 54 -9.63 -2.92 -10.95
N ALA A 55 -10.68 -3.24 -11.72
CA ALA A 55 -11.57 -4.36 -11.44
C ALA A 55 -10.87 -5.74 -11.43
N ASP A 56 -9.80 -5.92 -12.19
CA ASP A 56 -9.03 -7.17 -12.26
C ASP A 56 -7.81 -7.18 -11.33
N GLY A 57 -7.57 -6.11 -10.57
CA GLY A 57 -6.43 -5.98 -9.66
C GLY A 57 -5.06 -5.91 -10.36
N SER A 58 -5.00 -5.78 -11.68
CA SER A 58 -3.75 -5.71 -12.43
C SER A 58 -2.97 -4.41 -12.18
N ARG A 59 -3.66 -3.32 -11.80
CA ARG A 59 -3.08 -2.02 -11.50
C ARG A 59 -3.79 -1.35 -10.33
N GLY A 60 -3.03 -0.57 -9.56
CA GLY A 60 -3.61 0.29 -8.55
C GLY A 60 -2.68 1.36 -8.04
N TYR A 61 -3.23 2.19 -7.16
CA TYR A 61 -2.59 3.39 -6.62
C TYR A 61 -2.76 3.46 -5.11
N LEU A 62 -1.72 3.91 -4.42
CA LEU A 62 -1.80 4.35 -3.03
C LEU A 62 -1.80 5.88 -3.03
N ILE A 63 -2.92 6.47 -2.63
CA ILE A 63 -3.13 7.91 -2.67
C ILE A 63 -3.23 8.45 -1.24
N ARG A 64 -2.43 9.47 -0.95
CA ARG A 64 -2.46 10.20 0.32
C ARG A 64 -3.02 11.59 0.12
N GLY A 65 -4.07 11.95 0.85
CA GLY A 65 -4.56 13.33 0.91
C GLY A 65 -3.81 14.16 1.95
N ASP A 66 -3.94 15.48 1.87
CA ASP A 66 -3.45 16.42 2.89
C ASP A 66 -4.38 16.61 4.08
N LYS A 67 -5.63 16.12 3.97
CA LYS A 67 -6.65 16.13 5.02
C LYS A 67 -7.05 14.70 5.42
N PRO A 68 -7.58 14.49 6.64
CA PRO A 68 -8.10 13.20 7.06
C PRO A 68 -9.33 12.76 6.24
N LEU A 69 -9.64 11.47 6.29
CA LEU A 69 -10.82 10.90 5.67
C LEU A 69 -12.10 11.55 6.23
N GLY A 70 -12.98 11.98 5.34
CA GLY A 70 -14.21 12.72 5.67
C GLY A 70 -14.11 14.22 5.45
N GLU A 71 -12.89 14.75 5.32
CA GLU A 71 -12.65 16.14 4.93
C GLU A 71 -12.23 16.23 3.46
N GLN A 72 -12.56 17.36 2.84
CA GLN A 72 -12.17 17.62 1.45
C GLN A 72 -10.67 17.93 1.38
N ALA A 73 -9.90 17.02 0.80
CA ALA A 73 -8.50 17.25 0.47
C ALA A 73 -8.34 18.31 -0.63
N GLU A 74 -7.35 19.18 -0.47
CA GLU A 74 -6.97 20.18 -1.48
C GLU A 74 -5.90 19.60 -2.42
N THR A 75 -4.96 18.84 -1.84
CA THR A 75 -3.88 18.15 -2.54
C THR A 75 -3.91 16.65 -2.27
N ALA A 76 -3.48 15.87 -3.27
CA ALA A 76 -3.32 14.44 -3.15
C ALA A 76 -1.99 14.01 -3.79
N CYS A 77 -1.27 13.14 -3.08
CA CYS A 77 0.01 12.59 -3.49
C CYS A 77 -0.10 11.10 -3.79
N VAL A 78 0.59 10.65 -4.83
CA VAL A 78 0.71 9.24 -5.20
C VAL A 78 1.88 8.65 -4.40
N ASP A 79 1.58 8.00 -3.28
CA ASP A 79 2.59 7.36 -2.45
C ASP A 79 3.09 6.04 -3.08
N SER A 80 2.28 5.40 -3.94
CA SER A 80 2.72 4.25 -4.75
C SER A 80 1.88 4.03 -6.00
N VAL A 81 2.51 3.51 -7.05
CA VAL A 81 1.87 2.77 -8.15
C VAL A 81 2.17 1.27 -7.97
N PHE A 82 1.16 0.40 -8.08
CA PHE A 82 1.32 -1.02 -7.83
C PHE A 82 0.51 -1.91 -8.79
N ARG A 83 0.82 -3.21 -8.77
CA ARG A 83 0.22 -4.25 -9.61
C ARG A 83 0.06 -5.57 -8.84
N GLY A 84 -0.76 -6.46 -9.39
CA GLY A 84 -0.96 -7.80 -8.83
C GLY A 84 -1.59 -7.76 -7.44
N VAL A 85 -2.67 -6.99 -7.31
CA VAL A 85 -3.38 -6.80 -6.04
C VAL A 85 -3.94 -8.13 -5.56
N LYS A 86 -3.62 -8.48 -4.32
CA LYS A 86 -4.23 -9.59 -3.59
C LYS A 86 -4.89 -9.03 -2.34
N LEU A 87 -6.16 -9.38 -2.15
CA LEU A 87 -6.91 -9.03 -0.95
C LEU A 87 -7.29 -10.27 -0.17
N ARG A 88 -7.48 -10.09 1.13
CA ARG A 88 -7.91 -11.16 2.02
C ARG A 88 -8.96 -10.66 2.99
N ASP A 89 -9.95 -11.51 3.22
CA ASP A 89 -10.83 -11.37 4.36
C ASP A 89 -10.03 -11.57 5.67
N ILE A 90 -9.89 -10.48 6.44
CA ILE A 90 -9.10 -10.45 7.68
C ILE A 90 -9.69 -11.32 8.80
N SER A 91 -10.96 -11.74 8.68
CA SER A 91 -11.57 -12.67 9.65
C SER A 91 -11.06 -14.10 9.49
N ARG A 92 -10.39 -14.41 8.37
CA ARG A 92 -9.85 -15.75 8.12
C ARG A 92 -8.51 -15.95 8.85
N PRO A 93 -8.37 -17.05 9.62
CA PRO A 93 -7.17 -17.30 10.42
C PRO A 93 -5.94 -17.62 9.56
N GLY A 94 -4.74 -17.39 10.13
CA GLY A 94 -3.46 -17.76 9.53
C GLY A 94 -2.88 -16.71 8.57
N ILE A 95 -1.73 -16.99 7.99
CA ILE A 95 -1.07 -16.15 6.97
C ILE A 95 -1.33 -16.78 5.60
N PRO A 96 -1.79 -16.02 4.58
CA PRO A 96 -1.99 -16.59 3.25
C PRO A 96 -0.64 -16.91 2.59
N GLU A 97 -0.53 -18.04 1.90
CA GLU A 97 0.72 -18.46 1.26
C GLU A 97 1.29 -17.41 0.30
N TRP A 98 0.41 -16.70 -0.42
CA TRP A 98 0.85 -15.64 -1.33
C TRP A 98 1.49 -14.44 -0.65
N ALA A 99 1.34 -14.27 0.67
CA ALA A 99 2.01 -13.22 1.41
C ALA A 99 3.43 -13.61 1.80
N LEU A 100 3.76 -14.91 1.87
CA LEU A 100 5.08 -15.41 2.23
C LEU A 100 6.10 -15.19 1.11
N MET A 101 7.36 -15.01 1.49
CA MET A 101 8.51 -14.83 0.58
C MET A 101 9.49 -16.01 0.62
N GLY A 102 9.51 -16.79 1.71
CA GLY A 102 10.55 -17.80 1.92
C GLY A 102 11.93 -17.16 2.05
N ASP A 103 12.01 -15.99 2.70
CA ASP A 103 13.21 -15.17 2.71
C ASP A 103 14.31 -15.68 3.65
N ASP A 104 15.55 -15.33 3.31
CA ASP A 104 16.73 -15.63 4.12
C ASP A 104 17.01 -14.44 5.05
N PRO A 105 16.90 -14.61 6.38
CA PRO A 105 17.09 -13.51 7.33
C PRO A 105 18.44 -12.80 7.19
N ALA A 106 19.51 -13.52 6.85
CA ALA A 106 20.84 -12.92 6.68
C ALA A 106 20.89 -12.02 5.43
N LYS A 107 20.24 -12.43 4.33
CA LYS A 107 20.15 -11.61 3.12
C LYS A 107 19.23 -10.41 3.32
N ALA A 108 18.11 -10.58 4.04
CA ALA A 108 17.22 -9.49 4.40
C ALA A 108 17.94 -8.42 5.24
N GLU A 109 18.74 -8.83 6.24
CA GLU A 109 19.53 -7.90 7.05
C GLU A 109 20.60 -7.18 6.22
N ALA A 110 21.35 -7.92 5.40
CA ALA A 110 22.38 -7.34 4.52
C ALA A 110 21.78 -6.32 3.53
N GLY A 111 20.64 -6.66 2.92
CA GLY A 111 19.90 -5.76 2.04
C GLY A 111 19.45 -4.51 2.77
N CYS A 112 18.89 -4.64 3.98
CA CYS A 112 18.45 -3.51 4.79
C CYS A 112 19.57 -2.49 5.08
N LYS A 113 20.76 -2.96 5.47
CA LYS A 113 21.92 -2.10 5.76
C LYS A 113 22.46 -1.42 4.51
N ARG A 114 22.71 -2.20 3.45
CA ARG A 114 23.18 -1.70 2.14
C ARG A 114 22.31 -0.56 1.63
N ASP A 115 21.01 -0.72 1.84
CA ASP A 115 20.00 0.14 1.27
C ASP A 115 19.50 1.24 2.23
N HIS A 116 20.05 1.32 3.44
CA HIS A 116 19.65 2.29 4.48
C HIS A 116 18.14 2.28 4.79
N LEU A 117 17.55 1.08 4.89
CA LEU A 117 16.10 0.87 5.07
C LEU A 117 15.69 0.77 6.55
N GLY A 118 14.43 1.08 6.84
CA GLY A 118 13.88 0.98 8.20
C GLY A 118 14.44 2.03 9.16
N TYR A 119 14.00 1.96 10.42
CA TYR A 119 14.49 2.87 11.47
C TYR A 119 15.88 2.40 11.92
N GLN A 120 16.88 3.29 11.87
CA GLN A 120 18.27 2.99 12.21
C GLN A 120 18.85 1.78 11.45
N GLU A 121 18.42 1.57 10.20
CA GLU A 121 18.96 0.51 9.34
C GLU A 121 18.66 -0.90 9.90
N LYS A 122 17.59 -0.99 10.71
CA LYS A 122 17.07 -2.23 11.27
C LYS A 122 15.77 -2.61 10.56
N CYS A 123 15.84 -3.70 9.82
CA CYS A 123 14.70 -4.36 9.21
C CYS A 123 14.52 -5.74 9.85
N SER A 124 13.31 -6.26 9.76
CA SER A 124 13.03 -7.66 10.01
C SER A 124 12.99 -8.41 8.67
N ALA A 125 13.35 -9.68 8.66
CA ALA A 125 12.96 -10.60 7.59
C ALA A 125 11.43 -10.57 7.40
N HIS A 126 10.97 -10.63 6.17
CA HIS A 126 9.56 -10.49 5.79
C HIS A 126 8.69 -11.51 6.50
N ASP A 127 8.99 -12.81 6.34
CA ASP A 127 8.15 -13.89 6.86
C ASP A 127 8.17 -13.89 8.39
N ARG A 128 9.34 -13.63 9.00
CA ARG A 128 9.46 -13.48 10.46
C ARG A 128 8.62 -12.32 10.97
N SER A 129 8.69 -11.17 10.30
CA SER A 129 7.89 -10.03 10.70
C SER A 129 6.40 -10.32 10.56
N LEU A 130 6.00 -11.05 9.52
CA LEU A 130 4.61 -11.39 9.29
C LEU A 130 4.08 -12.37 10.34
N ALA A 131 4.90 -13.35 10.74
CA ALA A 131 4.60 -14.25 11.85
C ALA A 131 4.38 -13.49 13.16
N ILE A 132 5.23 -12.50 13.48
CA ILE A 132 5.08 -11.66 14.68
C ILE A 132 3.78 -10.83 14.64
N LEU A 133 3.46 -10.24 13.49
CA LEU A 133 2.22 -9.46 13.36
C LEU A 133 0.99 -10.35 13.52
N ASN A 134 0.99 -11.52 12.87
CA ASN A 134 -0.10 -12.48 12.98
C ASN A 134 -0.27 -13.02 14.40
N SER A 135 0.83 -13.28 15.14
CA SER A 135 0.72 -13.70 16.55
C SER A 135 0.17 -12.61 17.47
N ASN A 136 0.25 -11.34 17.04
CA ASN A 136 -0.25 -10.19 17.78
C ASN A 136 -1.64 -9.73 17.30
N GLY A 137 -2.38 -10.58 16.58
CA GLY A 137 -3.74 -10.26 16.11
C GLY A 137 -3.84 -9.40 14.85
N GLN A 138 -2.70 -9.05 14.23
CA GLN A 138 -2.71 -8.34 12.95
C GLN A 138 -2.72 -9.30 11.77
N HIS A 139 -3.75 -9.21 10.93
CA HIS A 139 -3.94 -10.09 9.79
C HIS A 139 -3.64 -9.37 8.47
N VAL A 140 -3.07 -10.10 7.50
CA VAL A 140 -2.87 -9.59 6.14
C VAL A 140 -4.21 -9.27 5.52
N LEU A 141 -4.38 -8.01 5.11
CA LEU A 141 -5.52 -7.55 4.30
C LEU A 141 -5.13 -7.43 2.82
N PHE A 142 -3.95 -6.88 2.53
CA PHE A 142 -3.55 -6.52 1.18
C PHE A 142 -2.09 -6.85 0.91
N MET A 143 -1.82 -7.29 -0.32
CA MET A 143 -0.48 -7.30 -0.89
C MET A 143 -0.51 -6.87 -2.35
N ALA A 144 0.53 -6.15 -2.77
CA ALA A 144 0.80 -5.88 -4.18
C ALA A 144 2.31 -5.75 -4.40
N ILE A 145 2.74 -5.76 -5.67
CA ILE A 145 4.09 -5.37 -6.06
C ILE A 145 4.04 -3.95 -6.58
N GLY A 146 4.81 -3.05 -6.00
CA GLY A 146 4.74 -1.64 -6.34
C GLY A 146 5.99 -0.86 -6.00
N THR A 147 5.79 0.43 -5.86
CA THR A 147 6.85 1.37 -5.49
C THR A 147 6.80 1.71 -4.02
N ALA A 148 7.94 2.05 -3.44
CA ALA A 148 8.00 2.62 -2.10
C ALA A 148 8.93 3.83 -2.08
N ILE A 149 8.45 4.92 -1.49
CA ILE A 149 9.27 6.11 -1.25
C ILE A 149 10.04 5.90 0.06
N ASN A 150 11.36 5.92 0.01
CA ASN A 150 12.17 5.90 1.22
C ASN A 150 11.95 7.21 2.00
N PRO A 151 11.46 7.16 3.26
CA PRO A 151 11.16 8.37 4.01
C PRO A 151 12.40 9.23 4.31
N ARG A 152 13.60 8.62 4.35
CA ARG A 152 14.87 9.28 4.70
C ARG A 152 15.42 10.14 3.56
N ASP A 153 15.59 9.54 2.38
CA ASP A 153 16.27 10.19 1.23
C ASP A 153 15.32 10.53 0.08
N LYS A 154 14.02 10.20 0.22
CA LYS A 154 12.96 10.41 -0.79
C LYS A 154 13.16 9.63 -2.10
N SER A 155 14.12 8.69 -2.15
CA SER A 155 14.29 7.82 -3.31
C SER A 155 13.06 6.93 -3.54
N ILE A 156 12.71 6.72 -4.81
CA ILE A 156 11.63 5.82 -5.22
C ILE A 156 12.24 4.47 -5.56
N ARG A 157 11.82 3.44 -4.82
CA ARG A 157 12.19 2.06 -5.07
C ARG A 157 11.08 1.37 -5.83
N ARG A 158 11.45 0.54 -6.80
CA ARG A 158 10.51 -0.25 -7.61
C ARG A 158 10.48 -1.69 -7.13
N ASP A 159 9.45 -2.41 -7.56
CA ASP A 159 9.28 -3.85 -7.35
C ASP A 159 9.38 -4.29 -5.88
N GLN A 160 8.87 -3.42 -4.99
CA GLN A 160 8.74 -3.71 -3.58
C GLN A 160 7.43 -4.46 -3.33
N ARG A 161 7.47 -5.45 -2.44
CA ARG A 161 6.24 -6.07 -1.92
C ARG A 161 5.61 -5.15 -0.89
N LEU A 162 4.50 -4.53 -1.25
CA LEU A 162 3.68 -3.74 -0.35
C LEU A 162 2.72 -4.66 0.40
N LEU A 163 2.67 -4.55 1.71
CA LEU A 163 1.81 -5.39 2.55
C LEU A 163 1.11 -4.52 3.59
N LEU A 164 -0.21 -4.62 3.66
CA LEU A 164 -1.02 -4.01 4.72
C LEU A 164 -1.56 -5.10 5.63
N THR A 165 -1.23 -5.00 6.91
CA THR A 165 -1.92 -5.73 7.97
C THR A 165 -2.92 -4.85 8.68
N LEU A 166 -4.03 -5.41 9.13
CA LEU A 166 -4.98 -4.76 10.04
C LEU A 166 -5.22 -5.63 11.28
N ASP A 167 -5.39 -4.97 12.41
CA ASP A 167 -6.00 -5.51 13.62
C ASP A 167 -7.53 -5.39 13.47
N GLY A 168 -8.23 -6.53 13.48
CA GLY A 168 -9.68 -6.56 13.34
C GLY A 168 -10.44 -5.97 14.54
N SER A 169 -9.80 -5.88 15.71
CA SER A 169 -10.42 -5.34 16.93
C SER A 169 -10.27 -3.83 17.07
N GLU A 170 -9.18 -3.27 16.55
CA GLU A 170 -8.85 -1.84 16.70
C GLU A 170 -9.00 -1.03 15.40
N ALA A 171 -9.23 -1.70 14.26
CA ALA A 171 -9.17 -1.09 12.92
C ALA A 171 -7.86 -0.30 12.67
N SER A 172 -6.79 -0.70 13.35
CA SER A 172 -5.44 -0.17 13.22
C SER A 172 -4.59 -1.12 12.37
N GLY A 173 -3.46 -0.67 11.84
CA GLY A 173 -2.67 -1.50 10.94
C GLY A 173 -1.33 -0.91 10.54
N LEU A 174 -0.57 -1.70 9.80
CA LEU A 174 0.76 -1.32 9.32
C LEU A 174 0.86 -1.54 7.82
N LEU A 175 1.23 -0.49 7.11
CA LEU A 175 1.69 -0.58 5.73
C LEU A 175 3.21 -0.75 5.74
N LYS A 176 3.65 -1.83 5.12
CA LYS A 176 5.04 -2.22 5.01
C LYS A 176 5.46 -2.36 3.55
N ALA A 177 6.74 -2.20 3.30
CA ALA A 177 7.39 -2.61 2.07
C ALA A 177 8.42 -3.68 2.37
N SER A 178 8.71 -4.53 1.39
CA SER A 178 9.80 -5.50 1.46
C SER A 178 10.53 -5.59 0.14
N THR A 179 11.86 -5.67 0.21
CA THR A 179 12.70 -5.87 -0.98
C THR A 179 12.59 -7.32 -1.47
N ALA A 180 13.14 -7.62 -2.64
CA ALA A 180 13.18 -8.99 -3.19
C ALA A 180 13.92 -9.97 -2.25
N GLU A 181 14.90 -9.49 -1.49
CA GLU A 181 15.66 -10.27 -0.51
C GLU A 181 14.94 -10.42 0.85
N GLY A 182 13.73 -9.86 1.00
CA GLY A 182 12.91 -9.99 2.22
C GLY A 182 13.16 -8.91 3.28
N ALA A 183 13.99 -7.89 3.00
CA ALA A 183 14.22 -6.78 3.93
C ALA A 183 12.92 -5.98 4.15
N SER A 184 12.26 -6.17 5.30
CA SER A 184 10.94 -5.63 5.59
C SER A 184 10.99 -4.41 6.50
N TYR A 185 10.34 -3.32 6.07
CA TYR A 185 10.33 -2.04 6.79
C TYR A 185 8.95 -1.38 6.74
N ILE A 186 8.67 -0.53 7.73
CA ILE A 186 7.39 0.17 7.87
C ILE A 186 7.41 1.43 7.01
N LEU A 187 6.37 1.60 6.18
CA LEU A 187 6.13 2.84 5.43
C LEU A 187 5.21 3.79 6.21
N SER A 188 4.19 3.22 6.85
CA SER A 188 3.19 3.99 7.57
C SER A 188 2.43 3.14 8.57
N ALA A 189 1.97 3.76 9.66
CA ALA A 189 0.85 3.27 10.44
C ALA A 189 -0.47 3.67 9.78
N TYR A 190 -1.50 2.87 10.00
CA TYR A 190 -2.82 2.99 9.41
C TYR A 190 -3.86 2.89 10.52
N THR A 191 -4.86 3.77 10.52
CA THR A 191 -5.97 3.76 11.48
C THR A 191 -7.29 3.92 10.74
N LYS A 192 -8.37 3.39 11.33
CA LYS A 192 -9.70 3.35 10.72
C LYS A 192 -9.68 2.63 9.37
N GLY A 193 -8.88 1.57 9.27
CA GLY A 193 -8.78 0.81 8.04
C GLY A 193 -10.05 0.04 7.74
N ALA A 194 -10.67 0.33 6.60
CA ALA A 194 -11.88 -0.35 6.16
C ALA A 194 -11.79 -0.73 4.69
N THR A 195 -12.31 -1.90 4.35
CA THR A 195 -12.51 -2.34 2.97
C THR A 195 -13.79 -1.74 2.41
N THR A 196 -13.77 -1.35 1.14
CA THR A 196 -14.98 -0.88 0.45
C THR A 196 -15.76 -2.06 -0.15
N GLN A 197 -16.95 -1.79 -0.69
CA GLN A 197 -17.70 -2.80 -1.47
C GLN A 197 -16.91 -3.32 -2.70
N ASN A 198 -16.00 -2.51 -3.25
CA ASN A 198 -15.21 -2.90 -4.43
C ASN A 198 -14.09 -3.89 -4.08
N ALA A 199 -13.66 -3.91 -2.81
CA ALA A 199 -12.71 -4.91 -2.33
C ALA A 199 -13.32 -6.32 -2.31
N ALA A 200 -14.62 -6.44 -2.05
CA ALA A 200 -15.29 -7.74 -1.99
C ALA A 200 -15.20 -8.49 -3.33
N ALA A 201 -15.29 -7.77 -4.45
CA ALA A 201 -15.14 -8.34 -5.80
C ALA A 201 -13.73 -8.92 -6.05
N LEU A 202 -12.69 -8.34 -5.44
CA LEU A 202 -11.31 -8.80 -5.57
C LEU A 202 -10.94 -9.91 -4.57
N MET A 203 -11.71 -10.09 -3.49
CA MET A 203 -11.49 -11.17 -2.51
C MET A 203 -12.07 -12.52 -2.97
N GLY A 204 -12.95 -12.52 -3.96
CA GLY A 204 -13.59 -13.72 -4.51
C GLY A 204 -12.85 -14.40 -5.65
N ASN A 205 -11.74 -13.82 -6.12
CA ASN A 205 -10.87 -14.33 -7.18
C ASN A 205 -9.59 -14.95 -6.60
#